data_AF-A0A6S6U2I6-F1
#
_entry.id   AF-A0A6S6U2I6-F1
#
_cell.length_a   1.000
_cell.length_b   1.000
_cell.length_c   1.000
_cell.angle_alpha   90.00
_cell.angle_beta   90.00
_cell.angle_gamma   90.00
#
_symmetry.space_group_name_H-M   'P 1'
#
loop_
_entity.id
_entity.type
_entity.pdbx_description
1 polymer ?
#
loop_
_entity_poly.entity_id
_entity_poly.type
_entity_poly.pdbx_seq_one_letter_code
_entity_poly.pdbx_strand_id
1 'polypeptide(L)'
;MVQLANRAQVLKLLTEFDEVKDKLTSNELEMYSQIKEKYTTSDEGSFDDKICLEVILRNVNIRQGYGMDKDEATRVINLETSSKDSES
;
A
#
# COMPACT_ATOMS: atom_id res chain seq x y z
N MET A 1 14.24 1.60 22.91
CA MET A 1 12.78 1.79 23.14
C MET A 1 12.03 2.28 21.90
N VAL A 2 12.49 3.33 21.21
CA VAL A 2 11.78 3.91 20.04
C VAL A 2 11.57 2.91 18.90
N GLN A 3 12.58 2.11 18.54
CA GLN A 3 12.45 1.08 17.49
C GLN A 3 11.39 0.03 17.81
N LEU A 4 11.34 -0.42 19.06
CA LEU A 4 10.38 -1.44 19.51
C LEU A 4 8.94 -0.88 19.50
N ALA A 5 8.78 0.39 19.92
CA ALA A 5 7.50 1.08 19.87
C ALA A 5 7.02 1.30 18.43
N ASN A 6 7.91 1.72 17.52
CA ASN A 6 7.59 1.85 16.10
C ASN A 6 7.18 0.51 15.49
N ARG A 7 7.91 -0.56 15.79
CA ARG A 7 7.56 -1.90 15.32
C ARG A 7 6.19 -2.36 15.80
N ALA A 8 5.90 -2.19 17.09
CA ALA A 8 4.58 -2.54 17.64
C ALA A 8 3.45 -1.75 16.95
N GLN A 9 3.67 -0.46 16.66
CA GLN A 9 2.71 0.36 15.91
C GLN A 9 2.54 -0.13 14.47
N VAL A 10 3.63 -0.46 13.77
CA VAL A 10 3.55 -1.01 12.41
C VAL A 10 2.79 -2.34 12.39
N LEU A 11 3.07 -3.25 13.32
CA LEU A 11 2.35 -4.54 13.40
C LEU A 11 0.86 -4.35 13.67
N LYS A 12 0.49 -3.36 14.51
CA LYS A 12 -0.90 -2.99 14.73
C LYS A 12 -1.56 -2.50 13.43
N LEU A 13 -0.90 -1.58 12.72
CA LEU A 13 -1.39 -1.06 11.44
C LEU A 13 -1.53 -2.20 10.42
N LEU A 14 -0.55 -3.10 10.29
CA LEU A 14 -0.62 -4.24 9.38
C LEU A 14 -1.81 -5.17 9.66
N THR A 15 -2.25 -5.26 10.92
CA THR A 15 -3.46 -6.00 11.32
C THR A 15 -4.73 -5.25 10.92
N GLU A 16 -4.79 -3.92 11.12
CA GLU A 16 -5.92 -3.08 10.69
C GLU A 16 -6.15 -3.13 9.17
N PHE A 17 -5.07 -3.34 8.39
CA PHE A 17 -5.16 -3.49 6.94
C PHE A 17 -5.94 -4.71 6.47
N ASP A 18 -6.03 -5.78 7.27
CA ASP A 18 -6.79 -6.97 6.87
C ASP A 18 -8.30 -6.65 6.71
N GLU A 19 -8.81 -5.59 7.37
CA GLU A 19 -10.22 -5.15 7.25
C GLU A 19 -10.49 -4.26 6.02
N VAL A 20 -9.45 -3.67 5.44
CA VAL A 20 -9.57 -2.70 4.33
C VAL A 20 -8.83 -3.10 3.07
N LYS A 21 -8.24 -4.31 3.05
CA LYS A 21 -7.39 -4.81 1.97
C LYS A 21 -8.05 -4.74 0.59
N ASP A 22 -9.35 -5.06 0.51
CA ASP A 22 -10.09 -5.07 -0.76
C ASP A 22 -10.35 -3.67 -1.35
N LYS A 23 -10.17 -2.62 -0.53
CA LYS A 23 -10.36 -1.21 -0.87
C LYS A 23 -9.04 -0.50 -1.23
N LEU A 24 -7.94 -1.23 -1.17
CA LEU A 24 -6.64 -0.74 -1.60
C LEU A 24 -6.57 -0.71 -3.13
N THR A 25 -5.98 0.35 -3.65
CA THR A 25 -5.54 0.38 -5.05
C THR A 25 -4.39 -0.61 -5.24
N SER A 26 -4.09 -0.98 -6.50
CA SER A 26 -2.99 -1.92 -6.80
C SER A 26 -1.64 -1.45 -6.22
N ASN A 27 -1.33 -0.16 -6.32
CA ASN A 27 -0.08 0.40 -5.80
C ASN A 27 -0.02 0.37 -4.27
N GLU A 28 -1.14 0.66 -3.60
CA GLU A 28 -1.21 0.61 -2.13
C GLU A 28 -1.12 -0.83 -1.63
N LEU A 29 -1.72 -1.79 -2.35
CA LEU A 29 -1.62 -3.22 -2.04
C LEU A 29 -0.19 -3.75 -2.20
N GLU A 30 0.51 -3.33 -3.25
CA GLU A 30 1.92 -3.66 -3.47
C GLU A 30 2.79 -3.13 -2.32
N MET A 31 2.64 -1.84 -1.98
CA MET A 31 3.36 -1.20 -0.87
C MET A 31 3.09 -1.90 0.47
N TYR A 32 1.81 -2.18 0.77
CA TYR A 32 1.43 -2.94 1.96
C TYR A 32 2.11 -4.31 2.01
N SER A 33 2.15 -5.03 0.88
CA SER A 33 2.71 -6.38 0.80
C SER A 33 4.22 -6.36 1.06
N GLN A 34 4.95 -5.41 0.48
CA GLN A 34 6.39 -5.23 0.70
C GLN A 34 6.70 -4.92 2.17
N ILE A 35 5.91 -4.03 2.79
CA ILE A 35 6.06 -3.72 4.22
C ILE A 35 5.73 -4.94 5.07
N LYS A 36 4.64 -5.67 4.79
CA LYS A 36 4.29 -6.89 5.54
C LYS A 36 5.39 -7.95 5.50
N GLU A 37 5.98 -8.18 4.33
CA GLU A 37 7.10 -9.11 4.16
C GLU A 37 8.31 -8.69 4.98
N LYS A 38 8.68 -7.40 4.95
CA LYS A 38 9.77 -6.84 5.76
C LYS A 38 9.59 -7.12 7.26
N TYR A 39 8.38 -6.95 7.80
CA TYR A 39 8.12 -7.16 9.24
C TYR A 39 7.90 -8.63 9.63
N THR A 40 7.78 -9.53 8.65
CA THR A 40 7.79 -10.97 8.88
C THR A 40 9.22 -11.49 9.09
N THR A 41 10.20 -10.83 8.49
CA THR A 41 11.62 -11.25 8.49
C THR A 41 12.53 -10.40 9.38
N SER A 42 12.09 -9.19 9.75
CA SER A 42 12.87 -8.25 10.57
C SER A 42 12.21 -7.91 11.91
N ASP A 43 13.07 -7.78 12.94
CA ASP A 43 12.69 -7.30 14.28
C ASP A 43 12.88 -5.78 14.44
N GLU A 44 13.26 -5.08 13.38
CA GLU A 44 13.42 -3.63 13.40
C GLU A 44 12.12 -2.90 13.08
N GLY A 45 11.88 -1.79 13.79
CA GLY A 45 10.83 -0.84 13.45
C GLY A 45 11.36 0.29 12.58
N SER A 46 10.48 0.89 11.77
CA SER A 46 10.78 2.09 11.00
C SER A 46 9.66 3.10 11.20
N PHE A 47 10.05 4.35 11.42
CA PHE A 47 9.11 5.46 11.44
C PHE A 47 8.49 5.69 10.06
N ASP A 48 9.26 5.54 8.99
CA ASP A 48 8.78 5.77 7.63
C ASP A 48 7.74 4.72 7.21
N ASP A 49 7.96 3.45 7.57
CA ASP A 49 7.00 2.37 7.27
C ASP A 49 5.66 2.64 7.99
N LYS A 50 5.72 3.12 9.23
CA LYS A 50 4.53 3.53 9.99
C LYS A 50 3.79 4.64 9.26
N ILE A 51 4.48 5.73 8.90
CA ILE A 51 3.85 6.87 8.22
C ILE A 51 3.25 6.44 6.88
N CYS A 52 3.94 5.60 6.11
CA CYS A 52 3.42 5.04 4.87
C CYS A 52 2.08 4.32 5.08
N LEU A 53 2.00 3.43 6.07
CA LEU A 53 0.76 2.70 6.37
C LEU A 53 -0.37 3.64 6.83
N GLU A 54 -0.07 4.64 7.68
CA GLU A 54 -1.05 5.63 8.13
C GLU A 54 -1.61 6.47 6.97
N VAL A 55 -0.76 6.86 6.02
CA VAL A 55 -1.17 7.61 4.82
C VAL A 55 -2.08 6.77 3.94
N ILE A 56 -1.75 5.49 3.72
CA ILE A 56 -2.59 4.60 2.92
C ILE A 56 -3.98 4.43 3.56
N LEU A 57 -4.06 4.19 4.88
CA LEU A 57 -5.35 4.09 5.59
C LEU A 57 -6.16 5.40 5.49
N ARG A 58 -5.48 6.53 5.62
CA ARG A 58 -6.11 7.85 5.44
C ARG A 58 -6.67 8.01 4.03
N ASN A 59 -5.92 7.62 3.00
CA ASN A 59 -6.38 7.70 1.62
C ASN A 59 -7.60 6.82 1.37
N VAL A 60 -7.62 5.60 1.91
CA VAL A 60 -8.78 4.70 1.88
C VAL A 60 -10.00 5.38 2.50
N ASN A 61 -9.84 5.98 3.69
CA ASN A 61 -10.93 6.67 4.39
C ASN A 61 -11.43 7.90 3.62
N ILE A 62 -10.53 8.66 3.00
CA ILE A 62 -10.89 9.80 2.15
C ILE A 62 -11.74 9.31 0.97
N ARG A 63 -11.29 8.29 0.24
CA ARG A 63 -12.05 7.73 -0.91
C ARG A 63 -13.44 7.29 -0.50
N GLN A 64 -13.56 6.55 0.61
CA GLN A 64 -14.86 6.14 1.15
C GLN A 64 -15.75 7.34 1.51
N GLY A 65 -15.19 8.38 2.13
CA GLY A 65 -15.93 9.59 2.49
C GLY A 65 -16.47 10.36 1.29
N TYR A 66 -15.83 10.25 0.13
CA TYR A 66 -16.29 10.83 -1.13
C TYR A 66 -17.09 9.84 -2.01
N GLY A 67 -17.31 8.61 -1.55
CA GLY A 67 -17.97 7.57 -2.34
C GLY A 67 -17.18 7.13 -3.59
N MET A 68 -15.87 7.39 -3.62
CA MET A 68 -14.99 7.05 -4.74
C MET A 68 -14.55 5.59 -4.66
N ASP A 69 -14.59 4.89 -5.79
CA ASP A 69 -14.00 3.56 -5.90
C ASP A 69 -12.45 3.62 -5.95
N LYS A 70 -11.79 2.50 -5.61
CA LYS A 70 -10.33 2.37 -5.74
C LYS A 70 -9.87 2.54 -7.19
N ASP A 71 -10.65 2.07 -8.15
CA ASP A 71 -10.30 2.10 -9.57
C ASP A 71 -10.49 3.51 -10.16
N GLU A 72 -11.38 4.32 -9.58
CA GLU A 72 -11.58 5.73 -9.94
C GLU A 72 -10.45 6.63 -9.44
N ALA A 73 -9.82 6.27 -8.32
CA ALA A 73 -8.73 7.03 -7.72
C ALA A 73 -7.38 6.84 -8.44
N THR A 74 -7.27 5.81 -9.28
CA THR A 74 -6.06 5.52 -10.06
C THR A 74 -6.31 5.73 -11.55
N ARG A 75 -5.50 6.57 -12.18
CA ARG A 75 -5.50 6.70 -13.63
C ARG A 75 -4.79 5.48 -14.23
N VAL A 76 -5.56 4.51 -14.73
CA VAL A 76 -5.00 3.35 -15.45
C VAL A 76 -4.44 3.82 -16.78
N ILE A 77 -3.11 3.76 -16.94
CA ILE A 77 -2.45 4.02 -18.22
C ILE A 77 -2.26 2.67 -18.91
N ASN A 78 -3.07 2.40 -19.93
CA ASN A 78 -2.85 1.25 -20.80
C ASN A 78 -1.64 1.54 -21.69
N LEU A 79 -0.50 0.94 -21.38
CA LEU A 79 0.65 0.92 -22.26
C LEU A 79 0.36 -0.10 -23.38
N GLU A 80 -0.05 0.38 -24.56
CA GLU A 80 -0.03 -0.47 -25.74
C GLU A 80 1.42 -0.87 -26.01
N THR A 81 1.72 -2.16 -25.90
CA THR A 81 2.99 -2.72 -26.39
C THR A 81 2.97 -2.59 -27.91
N SER A 82 3.46 -1.47 -28.43
CA SER A 82 3.85 -1.33 -29.82
C SER A 82 5.04 -2.26 -30.07
N SER A 83 4.76 -3.54 -30.26
CA SER A 83 5.61 -4.46 -30.99
C SER A 83 5.67 -3.92 -32.41
N LYS A 84 6.67 -3.08 -32.68
CA LYS A 84 6.99 -2.69 -34.05
C LYS A 84 7.35 -3.97 -34.81
N ASP A 85 6.45 -4.38 -35.70
CA ASP A 85 6.79 -5.09 -36.91
C ASP A 85 8.01 -4.39 -37.52
N SER A 86 9.18 -5.02 -37.36
CA SER A 86 10.38 -4.65 -38.10
C SER A 86 10.53 -5.73 -39.17
N GLU A 87 10.19 -5.30 -40.38
CA GLU A 87 10.36 -5.96 -41.66
C GLU A 87 11.69 -6.74 -41.74
N SER A 88 11.62 -7.95 -42.29
CA SER A 88 12.69 -8.60 -43.07
C SER A 88 12.09 -9.61 -44.02
#